data_AF-A0A815WTN1-F1
#
_entry.id   AF-A0A815WTN1-F1
#
_cell.length_a   1.000
_cell.length_b   1.000
_cell.length_c   1.000
_cell.angle_alpha   90.00
_cell.angle_beta   90.00
_cell.angle_gamma   90.00
#
_symmetry.space_group_name_H-M   'P 1'
#
loop_
_entity.id
_entity.type
_entity.pdbx_description
1 polymer ?
#
loop_
_entity_poly.entity_id
_entity_poly.type
_entity_poly.pdbx_seq_one_letter_code
_entity_poly.pdbx_strand_id
1 'polypeptide(L)'
;MFSCKPDPTTSSSTIPHDRKQYAGASTNYCRCSKTDKSGMFHIGDANNYEQKAEAYREKTKEYIELENDPLYVVFDKAVNLLNDLRSKKHIFAWQFGKMIPKREDAQLAYLYFVPKPHKEGTPLRPIVSSMHMPTTAISKFLDRLIRPLFDEHIRPTAIIDDADLIRRLQTYTENSYFTAQIYIQCYNKKDLSIV
;
A
#
# COMPACT_ATOMS: atom_id res chain seq x y z
N MET A 1 -18.52 4.60 -4.51
CA MET A 1 -18.48 5.86 -3.73
C MET A 1 -17.08 6.08 -3.18
N PHE A 2 -16.38 7.14 -3.62
CA PHE A 2 -15.06 7.48 -3.09
C PHE A 2 -15.20 8.11 -1.70
N SER A 3 -14.63 7.48 -0.67
CA SER A 3 -14.50 8.10 0.64
C SER A 3 -13.17 8.86 0.69
N CYS A 4 -13.19 10.14 0.29
CA CYS A 4 -12.10 11.07 0.60
C CYS A 4 -12.12 11.36 2.11
N LYS A 5 -11.02 11.06 2.82
CA LYS A 5 -10.82 11.63 4.17
C LYS A 5 -10.57 13.14 4.03
N PRO A 6 -11.12 13.98 4.93
CA PRO A 6 -10.65 15.35 5.08
C PRO A 6 -9.23 15.36 5.66
N ASP A 7 -8.50 16.44 5.39
CA ASP A 7 -7.13 16.67 5.86
C ASP A 7 -7.02 16.57 7.40
N PRO A 8 -5.86 16.11 7.93
CA PRO A 8 -5.67 15.84 9.36
C PRO A 8 -5.49 17.10 10.24
N THR A 9 -5.98 18.27 9.84
CA THR A 9 -5.75 19.55 10.55
C THR A 9 -6.99 20.20 11.16
N THR A 10 -8.12 19.50 11.32
CA THR A 10 -9.28 20.08 12.01
C THR A 10 -9.69 19.23 13.21
N SER A 11 -9.26 19.67 14.38
CA SER A 11 -9.79 19.23 15.66
C SER A 11 -11.18 19.84 15.90
N SER A 12 -12.02 19.05 16.58
CA SER A 12 -13.30 19.40 17.23
C SER A 12 -14.60 19.27 16.43
N SER A 13 -15.40 18.33 16.94
CA SER A 13 -16.87 18.29 17.08
C SER A 13 -17.78 18.38 15.85
N THR A 14 -18.64 17.36 15.81
CA THR A 14 -19.93 17.23 15.09
C THR A 14 -19.81 16.60 13.70
N ILE A 15 -20.19 15.32 13.62
CA ILE A 15 -20.39 14.57 12.39
C ILE A 15 -21.81 14.90 11.90
N PRO A 16 -22.00 15.59 10.76
CA PRO A 16 -23.30 15.62 10.12
C PRO A 16 -23.42 14.39 9.23
N HIS A 17 -24.41 13.55 9.57
CA HIS A 17 -25.05 12.66 8.63
C HIS A 17 -25.67 13.50 7.52
N ASP A 18 -24.99 13.66 6.38
CA ASP A 18 -25.66 13.88 5.10
C ASP A 18 -24.70 13.65 3.93
N ARG A 19 -24.83 12.46 3.33
CA ARG A 19 -24.19 12.08 2.07
C ARG A 19 -25.19 12.36 0.95
N LYS A 20 -24.99 13.50 0.25
CA LYS A 20 -25.21 13.81 -1.19
C LYS A 20 -26.02 15.10 -1.42
N GLN A 21 -25.36 16.09 -2.03
CA GLN A 21 -25.94 16.91 -3.10
C GLN A 21 -24.80 17.60 -3.88
N TYR A 22 -24.49 17.15 -5.10
CA TYR A 22 -23.71 17.94 -6.05
C TYR A 22 -24.67 18.57 -7.04
N ALA A 23 -25.12 19.78 -6.72
CA ALA A 23 -25.77 20.68 -7.65
C ALA A 23 -24.83 21.87 -7.86
N GLY A 24 -24.30 21.98 -9.09
CA GLY A 24 -23.73 23.19 -9.70
C GLY A 24 -22.82 24.10 -8.86
N ALA A 25 -21.50 23.86 -8.87
CA ALA A 25 -20.51 24.92 -8.69
C ALA A 25 -19.19 24.53 -9.35
N SER A 26 -18.79 25.29 -10.38
CA SER A 26 -17.46 25.24 -11.00
C SER A 26 -16.44 25.86 -10.05
N THR A 27 -16.03 25.12 -9.02
CA THR A 27 -14.96 25.55 -8.12
C THR A 27 -13.71 24.77 -8.50
N ASN A 28 -12.77 25.41 -9.20
CA ASN A 28 -11.46 24.84 -9.49
C ASN A 28 -10.68 24.69 -8.18
N TYR A 29 -10.87 23.60 -7.45
CA TYR A 29 -10.06 23.30 -6.27
C TYR A 29 -8.78 22.57 -6.69
N CYS A 30 -7.67 23.01 -6.12
CA CYS A 30 -6.38 22.42 -6.37
C CYS A 30 -6.15 21.24 -5.41
N ARG A 31 -5.64 20.12 -5.93
CA ARG A 31 -5.29 18.94 -5.14
C ARG A 31 -3.80 18.95 -4.85
N CYS A 32 -3.46 18.95 -3.56
CA CYS A 32 -2.10 18.71 -3.10
C CYS A 32 -1.93 17.23 -2.73
N SER A 33 -0.90 16.56 -3.26
CA SER A 33 -0.63 15.15 -2.95
C SER A 33 0.87 14.88 -2.91
N LYS A 34 1.29 13.85 -2.16
CA LYS A 34 2.68 13.38 -2.22
C LYS A 34 2.97 12.78 -3.59
N THR A 35 4.19 12.98 -4.07
CA THR A 35 4.64 12.48 -5.37
C THR A 35 5.27 11.10 -5.29
N ASP A 36 5.24 10.41 -6.41
CA ASP A 36 5.96 9.16 -6.58
C ASP A 36 7.47 9.40 -6.70
N LYS A 37 8.25 8.77 -5.80
CA LYS A 37 9.73 8.72 -5.77
C LYS A 37 10.49 10.02 -5.55
N SER A 38 9.87 11.19 -5.72
CA SER A 38 10.57 12.48 -5.59
C SER A 38 10.55 13.08 -4.18
N GLY A 39 9.76 12.56 -3.25
CA GLY A 39 9.65 13.13 -1.89
C GLY A 39 9.01 14.52 -1.84
N MET A 40 8.59 15.07 -2.98
CA MET A 40 7.97 16.39 -3.15
C MET A 40 6.43 16.30 -3.08
N PHE A 41 5.78 17.45 -2.98
CA PHE A 41 4.34 17.58 -3.19
C PHE A 41 4.03 17.97 -4.64
N HIS A 42 2.96 17.40 -5.18
CA HIS A 42 2.38 17.80 -6.46
C HIS A 42 1.08 18.54 -6.19
N ILE A 43 1.02 19.74 -6.77
CA ILE A 43 -0.13 20.63 -6.73
C ILE A 43 -0.69 20.61 -8.16
N GLY A 44 -1.91 20.13 -8.32
CA GLY A 44 -2.54 19.94 -9.64
C GLY A 44 -4.04 20.16 -9.62
N ASP A 45 -4.63 20.32 -10.80
CA ASP A 45 -6.07 20.46 -10.95
C ASP A 45 -6.80 19.16 -10.58
N ALA A 46 -7.87 19.27 -9.79
CA ALA A 46 -8.63 18.11 -9.33
C ALA A 46 -9.36 17.39 -10.48
N ASN A 47 -9.89 18.13 -11.47
CA ASN A 47 -10.56 17.54 -12.62
C ASN A 47 -9.56 16.77 -13.49
N ASN A 48 -8.34 17.29 -13.67
CA ASN A 48 -7.28 16.57 -14.38
C ASN A 48 -6.92 15.25 -13.69
N TYR A 49 -6.89 15.25 -12.36
CA TYR A 49 -6.66 14.02 -11.59
C TYR A 49 -7.79 13.00 -11.80
N GLU A 50 -9.04 13.44 -11.73
CA GLU A 50 -10.21 12.56 -11.91
C GLU A 50 -10.28 11.99 -13.33
N GLN A 51 -10.05 12.82 -14.36
CA GLN A 51 -9.98 12.37 -15.76
C GLN A 51 -8.88 11.34 -15.98
N LYS A 52 -7.70 11.54 -15.41
CA LYS A 52 -6.60 10.57 -15.50
C LYS A 52 -6.90 9.26 -14.77
N ALA A 53 -7.59 9.34 -13.62
CA ALA A 53 -8.02 8.16 -12.87
C ALA A 53 -9.06 7.35 -13.66
N GLU A 54 -10.01 8.03 -14.29
CA GLU A 54 -11.02 7.43 -15.17
C GLU A 54 -10.38 6.75 -16.38
N ALA A 55 -9.52 7.48 -17.11
CA ALA A 55 -8.80 6.95 -18.26
C ALA A 55 -7.94 5.73 -17.90
N TYR A 56 -7.35 5.70 -16.69
CA TYR A 56 -6.64 4.52 -16.21
C TYR A 56 -7.60 3.32 -16.06
N ARG A 57 -8.75 3.54 -15.40
CA ARG A 57 -9.74 2.49 -15.16
C ARG A 57 -10.30 1.91 -16.45
N GLU A 58 -10.71 2.77 -17.39
CA GLU A 58 -11.25 2.34 -18.69
C GLU A 58 -10.22 1.56 -19.50
N LYS A 59 -8.95 1.99 -19.44
CA LYS A 59 -7.84 1.35 -20.15
C LYS A 59 -7.50 -0.03 -19.59
N THR A 60 -7.37 -0.18 -18.28
CA THR A 60 -6.90 -1.45 -17.68
C THR A 60 -8.03 -2.41 -17.35
N LYS A 61 -9.23 -1.91 -17.02
CA LYS A 61 -10.38 -2.70 -16.54
C LYS A 61 -10.04 -3.62 -15.34
N GLU A 62 -9.00 -3.28 -14.59
CA GLU A 62 -8.52 -4.07 -13.44
C GLU A 62 -9.36 -3.84 -12.17
N TYR A 63 -10.02 -2.68 -12.09
CA TYR A 63 -10.77 -2.25 -10.92
C TYR A 63 -12.18 -1.84 -11.33
N ILE A 64 -13.17 -2.25 -10.53
CA ILE A 64 -14.57 -1.88 -10.69
C ILE A 64 -15.01 -1.01 -9.52
N GLU A 65 -15.93 -0.08 -9.79
CA GLU A 65 -16.56 0.66 -8.70
C GLU A 65 -17.52 -0.26 -7.94
N LEU A 66 -17.45 -0.20 -6.61
CA LEU A 66 -18.38 -0.92 -5.75
C LEU A 66 -19.72 -0.17 -5.69
N GLU A 67 -20.80 -0.91 -5.91
CA GLU A 67 -22.17 -0.41 -5.82
C GLU A 67 -22.54 -0.02 -4.38
N ASN A 68 -22.13 -0.85 -3.41
CA ASN A 68 -22.43 -0.71 -1.99
C ASN A 68 -21.14 -0.81 -1.15
N ASP A 69 -21.17 -0.32 0.09
CA ASP A 69 -20.03 -0.40 1.01
C ASP A 69 -20.05 -1.74 1.78
N PRO A 70 -19.13 -2.70 1.47
CA PRO A 70 -19.08 -3.99 2.13
C PRO A 70 -18.31 -3.98 3.46
N LEU A 71 -17.91 -2.83 4.00
CA LEU A 71 -17.04 -2.75 5.19
C LEU A 71 -17.54 -3.62 6.34
N TYR A 72 -18.80 -3.48 6.75
CA TYR A 72 -19.34 -4.24 7.88
C TYR A 72 -19.54 -5.71 7.56
N VAL A 73 -19.81 -6.07 6.30
CA VAL A 73 -19.85 -7.47 5.87
C VAL A 73 -18.50 -8.14 6.04
N VAL A 74 -17.41 -7.45 5.67
CA VAL A 74 -16.04 -7.95 5.86
C VAL A 74 -15.65 -7.97 7.34
N PHE A 75 -16.05 -6.94 8.09
CA PHE A 75 -15.83 -6.86 9.53
C PHE A 75 -16.47 -8.03 10.28
N ASP A 76 -17.76 -8.28 10.06
CA ASP A 76 -18.50 -9.35 10.72
C ASP A 76 -17.92 -10.72 10.37
N LYS A 77 -17.50 -10.93 9.12
CA LYS A 77 -16.79 -12.15 8.71
C LYS A 77 -15.49 -12.35 9.49
N ALA A 78 -14.69 -11.30 9.65
CA ALA A 78 -13.43 -11.37 10.40
C ALA A 78 -13.67 -11.66 11.89
N VAL A 79 -14.65 -11.00 12.50
CA VAL A 79 -15.03 -11.22 13.90
C VAL A 79 -15.57 -12.63 14.11
N ASN A 80 -16.47 -13.10 13.24
CA ASN A 80 -17.04 -14.43 13.32
C ASN A 80 -15.97 -15.53 13.18
N LEU A 81 -15.02 -15.35 12.24
CA LEU A 81 -13.88 -16.26 12.10
C LEU A 81 -13.06 -16.33 13.40
N LEU A 82 -12.72 -15.19 13.99
CA LEU A 82 -11.92 -15.16 15.22
C LEU A 82 -12.67 -15.77 16.42
N ASN A 83 -13.97 -15.53 16.52
CA ASN A 83 -14.82 -16.13 17.54
C ASN A 83 -14.92 -17.65 17.39
N ASP A 84 -15.07 -18.16 16.16
CA ASP A 84 -15.08 -19.60 15.87
C ASP A 84 -13.73 -20.27 16.21
N LEU A 85 -12.62 -19.64 15.84
CA LEU A 85 -11.29 -20.13 16.21
C LEU A 85 -11.08 -20.15 17.74
N ARG A 86 -11.65 -19.17 18.44
CA ARG A 86 -11.56 -19.08 19.90
C ARG A 86 -12.41 -20.13 20.59
N SER A 87 -13.64 -20.36 20.12
CA SER A 87 -14.55 -21.36 20.69
C SER A 87 -14.00 -22.78 20.52
N LYS A 88 -13.37 -23.06 19.37
CA LYS A 88 -12.67 -24.33 19.07
C LYS A 88 -11.30 -24.47 19.75
N LYS A 89 -10.87 -23.48 20.55
CA LYS A 89 -9.57 -23.45 21.24
C LYS A 89 -8.35 -23.56 20.30
N HIS A 90 -8.49 -23.16 19.04
CA HIS A 90 -7.35 -23.07 18.11
C HIS A 90 -6.45 -21.86 18.38
N ILE A 91 -6.98 -20.83 19.04
CA ILE A 91 -6.23 -19.63 19.42
C ILE A 91 -6.38 -19.31 20.92
N PHE A 92 -5.30 -18.79 21.50
CA PHE A 92 -5.25 -18.30 22.87
C PHE A 92 -5.93 -16.92 23.00
N ALA A 93 -6.35 -16.57 24.23
CA ALA A 93 -7.02 -15.29 24.51
C ALA A 93 -6.17 -14.08 24.09
N TRP A 94 -4.86 -14.15 24.36
CA TRP A 94 -3.94 -13.08 24.01
C TRP A 94 -3.77 -12.93 22.49
N GLN A 95 -3.87 -14.02 21.72
CA GLN A 95 -3.81 -13.99 20.25
C GLN A 95 -5.08 -13.36 19.70
N PHE A 96 -6.23 -13.78 20.21
CA PHE A 96 -7.53 -13.20 19.88
C PHE A 96 -7.55 -11.68 20.13
N GLY A 97 -7.12 -11.23 21.32
CA GLY A 97 -7.08 -9.80 21.67
C GLY A 97 -6.15 -8.97 20.77
N LYS A 98 -5.11 -9.58 20.18
CA LYS A 98 -4.23 -8.91 19.21
C LYS A 98 -4.81 -8.84 17.79
N MET A 99 -5.73 -9.73 17.45
CA MET A 99 -6.28 -9.86 16.08
C MET A 99 -7.67 -9.27 15.92
N ILE A 100 -8.46 -9.17 17.00
CA ILE A 100 -9.83 -8.68 16.93
C ILE A 100 -9.86 -7.23 16.42
N PRO A 101 -10.54 -6.94 15.30
CA PRO A 101 -10.61 -5.59 14.78
C PRO A 101 -11.53 -4.73 15.65
N LYS A 102 -11.16 -3.45 15.80
CA LYS A 102 -11.98 -2.43 16.44
C LYS A 102 -12.89 -1.77 15.42
N ARG A 103 -14.14 -1.51 15.79
CA ARG A 103 -15.16 -1.02 14.85
C ARG A 103 -14.89 0.44 14.46
N GLU A 104 -14.39 1.23 15.40
CA GLU A 104 -14.03 2.64 15.27
C GLU A 104 -12.83 2.86 14.34
N ASP A 105 -11.91 1.90 14.26
CA ASP A 105 -10.70 2.01 13.44
C ASP A 105 -10.89 1.42 12.04
N ALA A 106 -11.88 0.53 11.85
CA ALA A 106 -12.06 -0.28 10.65
C ALA A 106 -12.38 0.60 9.42
N GLN A 107 -11.61 0.39 8.34
CA GLN A 107 -11.82 1.06 7.05
C GLN A 107 -11.75 0.05 5.90
N LEU A 108 -12.51 0.29 4.84
CA LEU A 108 -12.43 -0.52 3.63
C LEU A 108 -11.19 -0.14 2.83
N ALA A 109 -10.62 -1.11 2.11
CA ALA A 109 -9.59 -0.79 1.13
C ALA A 109 -10.12 0.19 0.07
N TYR A 110 -9.29 1.15 -0.31
CA TYR A 110 -9.64 2.12 -1.33
C TYR A 110 -8.49 2.32 -2.31
N LEU A 111 -8.88 2.57 -3.57
CA LEU A 111 -7.97 2.93 -4.64
C LEU A 111 -7.77 4.44 -4.65
N TYR A 112 -6.53 4.88 -4.67
CA TYR A 112 -6.15 6.26 -4.93
C TYR A 112 -4.97 6.31 -5.88
N PHE A 113 -4.64 7.49 -6.37
CA PHE A 113 -3.59 7.66 -7.35
C PHE A 113 -2.52 8.62 -6.87
N VAL A 114 -1.26 8.31 -7.21
CA VAL A 114 -0.09 9.12 -6.87
C VAL A 114 0.55 9.64 -8.16
N PRO A 115 0.77 10.96 -8.30
CA PRO A 115 1.38 11.52 -9.50
C PRO A 115 2.85 11.13 -9.64
N LYS A 116 3.26 10.83 -10.87
CA LYS A 116 4.65 10.55 -11.26
C LYS A 116 5.25 11.75 -12.01
N PRO A 117 5.69 12.83 -11.31
CA PRO A 117 6.17 14.04 -11.96
C PRO A 117 7.46 13.84 -12.77
N HIS A 118 8.22 12.78 -12.48
CA HIS A 118 9.43 12.39 -13.20
C HIS A 118 9.15 11.69 -14.55
N LYS A 119 7.89 11.63 -14.99
CA LYS A 119 7.46 11.06 -16.28
C LYS A 119 6.68 12.10 -17.06
N GLU A 120 6.85 12.13 -18.37
CA GLU A 120 6.15 13.05 -19.27
C GLU A 120 4.63 12.95 -19.09
N GLY A 121 3.96 14.10 -19.06
CA GLY A 121 2.51 14.19 -18.83
C GLY A 121 2.06 13.94 -17.38
N THR A 122 2.98 13.69 -16.44
CA THR A 122 2.71 13.37 -15.04
C THR A 122 1.59 12.31 -14.90
N PRO A 123 1.85 11.06 -15.34
CA PRO A 123 0.88 9.98 -15.23
C PRO A 123 0.65 9.62 -13.76
N LEU A 124 -0.49 8.99 -13.52
CA LEU A 124 -0.90 8.53 -12.20
C LEU A 124 -0.47 7.08 -11.93
N ARG A 125 0.02 6.79 -10.73
CA ARG A 125 0.21 5.42 -10.22
C ARG A 125 -1.02 5.01 -9.41
N PRO A 126 -1.73 3.92 -9.75
CA PRO A 126 -2.75 3.37 -8.87
C PRO A 126 -2.10 2.81 -7.60
N ILE A 127 -2.68 3.11 -6.44
CA ILE A 127 -2.31 2.54 -5.14
C ILE A 127 -3.58 2.08 -4.44
N VAL A 128 -3.62 0.81 -4.05
CA VAL A 128 -4.66 0.27 -3.18
C VAL A 128 -4.19 0.39 -1.75
N SER A 129 -4.83 1.27 -0.97
CA SER A 129 -4.62 1.34 0.48
C SER A 129 -5.54 0.32 1.15
N SER A 130 -4.96 -0.69 1.79
CA SER A 130 -5.68 -1.63 2.67
C SER A 130 -5.42 -1.35 4.15
N MET A 131 -5.09 -0.10 4.48
CA MET A 131 -4.80 0.31 5.85
C MET A 131 -6.08 0.25 6.70
N HIS A 132 -5.94 -0.31 7.90
CA HIS A 132 -7.03 -0.47 8.87
C HIS A 132 -8.19 -1.38 8.41
N MET A 133 -7.94 -2.27 7.44
CA MET A 133 -8.93 -3.30 7.13
C MET A 133 -9.13 -4.23 8.34
N PRO A 134 -10.35 -4.78 8.54
CA PRO A 134 -10.63 -5.74 9.60
C PRO A 134 -9.70 -6.96 9.60
N THR A 135 -9.11 -7.28 8.44
CA THR A 135 -8.19 -8.40 8.23
C THR A 135 -6.72 -8.07 8.50
N THR A 136 -6.34 -6.79 8.63
CA THR A 136 -4.93 -6.38 8.72
C THR A 136 -4.20 -7.01 9.91
N ALA A 137 -4.85 -7.07 11.08
CA ALA A 137 -4.23 -7.65 12.28
C ALA A 137 -4.06 -9.17 12.15
N ILE A 138 -5.01 -9.85 11.51
CA ILE A 138 -4.94 -11.28 11.19
C ILE A 138 -3.77 -11.54 10.24
N SER A 139 -3.63 -10.78 9.15
CA SER A 139 -2.51 -10.92 8.21
C SER A 139 -1.16 -10.69 8.89
N LYS A 140 -1.04 -9.68 9.75
CA LYS A 140 0.19 -9.43 10.53
C LYS A 140 0.52 -10.58 11.49
N PHE A 141 -0.50 -11.21 12.06
CA PHE A 141 -0.30 -12.35 12.93
C PHE A 141 0.18 -13.57 12.15
N LEU A 142 -0.44 -13.86 11.00
CA LEU A 142 -0.01 -14.92 10.09
C LEU A 142 1.42 -14.71 9.58
N ASP A 143 1.76 -13.49 9.17
CA ASP A 143 3.11 -13.13 8.75
C ASP A 143 4.15 -13.45 9.83
N ARG A 144 3.87 -13.09 11.09
CA ARG A 144 4.75 -13.42 12.23
C ARG A 144 4.90 -14.92 12.48
N LEU A 145 3.86 -15.71 12.21
CA LEU A 145 3.93 -17.17 12.35
C LEU A 145 4.76 -17.81 11.24
N ILE A 146 4.65 -17.30 10.02
CA ILE A 146 5.35 -17.87 8.84
C ILE A 146 6.79 -17.36 8.75
N ARG A 147 7.08 -16.18 9.31
CA ARG A 147 8.37 -15.50 9.21
C ARG A 147 9.59 -16.35 9.60
N PRO A 148 9.58 -17.14 10.70
CA PRO A 148 10.71 -17.99 11.04
C PRO A 148 11.03 -19.05 9.96
N LEU A 149 9.98 -19.68 9.39
CA LEU A 149 10.15 -20.66 8.32
C LEU A 149 10.69 -20.02 7.03
N PHE A 150 10.23 -18.80 6.74
CA PHE A 150 10.76 -18.03 5.61
C PHE A 150 12.24 -17.68 5.82
N ASP A 151 12.61 -17.22 7.02
CA ASP A 151 13.99 -16.85 7.34
C ASP A 151 14.93 -18.06 7.42
N GLU A 152 14.42 -19.25 7.75
CA GLU A 152 15.21 -20.49 7.78
C GLU A 152 15.44 -21.06 6.37
N HIS A 153 14.37 -21.23 5.58
CA HIS A 153 14.45 -21.98 4.33
C HIS A 153 14.57 -21.11 3.07
N ILE A 154 13.93 -19.94 3.06
CA ILE A 154 13.81 -19.13 1.84
C ILE A 154 14.92 -18.06 1.80
N ARG A 155 15.22 -17.42 2.93
CA ARG A 155 16.27 -16.38 3.02
C ARG A 155 17.64 -16.80 2.46
N PRO A 156 18.14 -18.03 2.67
CA PRO A 156 19.41 -18.46 2.06
C PRO A 156 19.35 -18.53 0.54
N THR A 157 18.17 -18.77 -0.05
CA THR A 157 17.97 -18.88 -1.50
C THR A 157 17.59 -17.56 -2.17
N ALA A 158 17.03 -16.62 -1.41
CA ALA A 158 16.58 -15.33 -1.92
C ALA A 158 17.71 -14.29 -1.88
N ILE A 159 17.84 -13.53 -2.97
CA ILE A 159 18.66 -12.31 -3.01
C ILE A 159 17.84 -11.17 -2.42
N ILE A 160 18.38 -10.49 -1.41
CA ILE A 160 17.66 -9.45 -0.67
C ILE A 160 17.75 -8.09 -1.38
N ASP A 161 18.96 -7.71 -1.75
CA ASP A 161 19.27 -6.43 -2.41
C ASP A 161 20.54 -6.57 -3.28
N ASP A 162 20.94 -5.48 -3.90
CA ASP A 162 22.14 -5.38 -4.74
C ASP A 162 23.43 -5.65 -3.95
N ALA A 163 23.51 -5.18 -2.71
CA ALA A 163 24.65 -5.45 -1.84
C ALA A 163 24.78 -6.94 -1.47
N ASP A 164 23.66 -7.59 -1.11
CA ASP A 164 23.60 -9.03 -0.81
C ASP A 164 23.93 -9.87 -2.05
N LEU A 165 23.47 -9.45 -3.23
CA LEU A 165 23.84 -10.08 -4.50
C LEU A 165 25.37 -10.04 -4.70
N ILE A 166 25.98 -8.85 -4.61
CA ILE A 166 27.41 -8.67 -4.83
C ILE A 166 28.21 -9.52 -3.83
N ARG A 167 27.85 -9.47 -2.54
CA ARG A 167 28.50 -10.26 -1.50
C ARG A 167 28.44 -11.76 -1.78
N ARG A 168 27.29 -12.27 -2.25
CA ARG A 168 27.15 -13.69 -2.60
C ARG A 168 27.98 -14.04 -3.83
N LEU A 169 27.96 -13.20 -4.88
CA LEU A 169 28.77 -13.42 -6.09
C LEU A 169 30.28 -13.42 -5.78
N GLN A 170 30.74 -12.59 -4.85
CA GLN A 170 32.12 -12.62 -4.36
C GLN A 170 32.47 -13.96 -3.73
N THR A 171 31.61 -14.52 -2.88
CA THR A 171 31.83 -15.86 -2.29
C THR A 171 31.95 -16.96 -3.36
N TYR A 172 31.19 -16.90 -4.45
CA TYR A 172 31.34 -17.88 -5.54
C TYR A 172 32.62 -17.68 -6.35
N THR A 173 33.08 -16.44 -6.48
CA THR A 173 34.37 -16.11 -7.12
C THR A 173 35.55 -16.63 -6.29
N GLU A 174 35.51 -16.42 -4.96
CA GLU A 174 36.51 -16.94 -4.01
C GLU A 174 36.60 -18.47 -4.04
N ASN A 175 35.46 -19.14 -4.18
CA ASN A 175 35.40 -20.59 -4.31
C ASN A 175 35.70 -21.10 -5.73
N SER A 176 36.17 -20.23 -6.63
CA SER A 176 36.55 -20.56 -8.02
C SER A 176 35.43 -21.16 -8.88
N TYR A 177 34.15 -20.92 -8.55
CA TYR A 177 33.02 -21.43 -9.33
C TYR A 177 32.82 -20.67 -10.66
N PHE A 178 33.25 -19.41 -10.74
CA PHE A 178 33.34 -18.66 -11.99
C PHE A 178 34.40 -17.56 -11.89
N THR A 179 35.01 -17.21 -13.02
CA THR A 179 35.97 -16.10 -13.12
C THR A 179 35.20 -14.82 -13.38
N ALA A 180 35.31 -13.83 -12.47
CA ALA A 180 34.66 -12.53 -12.65
C ALA A 180 35.31 -11.73 -13.79
N GLN A 181 34.96 -12.06 -15.05
CA GLN A 181 35.18 -11.17 -16.20
C GLN A 181 34.03 -10.19 -16.43
N ILE A 182 32.96 -10.29 -15.62
CA ILE A 182 31.79 -9.44 -15.73
C ILE A 182 32.07 -8.14 -14.97
N TYR A 183 32.31 -7.07 -15.71
CA TYR A 183 32.35 -5.70 -15.19
C TYR A 183 31.00 -5.34 -14.55
N ILE A 184 30.86 -5.59 -13.25
CA ILE A 184 29.76 -5.01 -12.47
C ILE A 184 30.16 -3.57 -12.17
N GLN A 185 29.82 -2.67 -13.08
CA GLN A 185 30.06 -1.23 -12.92
C GLN A 185 29.09 -0.68 -11.86
N CYS A 186 29.48 -0.83 -10.59
CA CYS A 186 28.82 -0.15 -9.49
C CYS A 186 29.24 1.31 -9.53
N TYR A 187 28.34 2.20 -9.96
CA TYR A 187 28.58 3.64 -9.88
C TYR A 187 28.70 4.03 -8.41
N ASN A 188 29.88 4.53 -8.01
CA ASN A 188 30.06 5.10 -6.70
C ASN A 188 29.29 6.43 -6.66
N LYS A 189 28.74 6.82 -5.50
CA LYS A 189 28.00 8.09 -5.38
C LYS A 189 28.88 9.31 -5.70
N LYS A 190 30.21 9.15 -5.64
CA LYS A 190 31.21 10.15 -6.07
C LYS A 190 31.35 10.27 -7.60
N ASP A 191 30.95 9.25 -8.35
CA ASP A 191 30.96 9.25 -9.82
C ASP A 191 29.74 9.99 -10.40
N LEU A 192 28.80 10.40 -9.54
CA LEU A 192 27.64 11.24 -9.84
C LEU A 192 27.96 12.73 -9.59
N SER A 193 29.15 13.20 -9.95
CA SER A 193 29.37 14.65 -10.14
C SER A 193 28.61 15.09 -11.39
N ILE A 194 27.36 15.49 -11.19
CA ILE A 194 26.47 16.01 -12.22
C ILE A 194 27.08 17.32 -12.75
N VAL A 195 27.32 17.34 -14.06
CA VAL A 195 27.47 18.53 -14.92
C VAL A 195 26.16 19.30 -14.97
#